data_AF-A0A9E5ES24-F1
#
_entry.id   AF-A0A9E5ES24-F1
#
_cell.length_a   1.000
_cell.length_b   1.000
_cell.length_c   1.000
_cell.angle_alpha   90.00
_cell.angle_beta   90.00
_cell.angle_gamma   90.00
#
_symmetry.space_group_name_H-M   'P 1'
#
loop_
_entity.id
_entity.type
_entity.pdbx_description
1 polymer ?
#
loop_
_entity_poly.entity_id
_entity_poly.type
_entity_poly.pdbx_seq_one_letter_code
_entity_poly.pdbx_strand_id
1 'polypeptide(L)'
;MDQPSVSGRDFENGTRAAVRTLSSQFDTDVVFAGDGACTNGKRVTLPANAPDKMLTKRQAHVGRGFANHESLHNLLTDFDAGLPKFREWGTTGRTLTLHLAQAIEDVRIENGGARLYPGMPKSIDKTAEFVCRRFAEKTFKENPDIAKDMGAVLPLAITWAGRLRIGYPSPVIRVAFDALGEDVRKRAEQVVDVIMTLPHGVEGIGQVNRSEAYKGCRMGLELANRIGNEV
;
A
#
# COMPACT_ATOMS: atom_id res chain seq x y z
N MET A 1 0.13 -15.31 19.16
CA MET A 1 0.77 -15.09 17.84
C MET A 1 2.26 -14.74 17.93
N ASP A 2 2.83 -14.64 19.14
CA ASP A 2 4.20 -14.17 19.35
C ASP A 2 5.23 -15.27 19.64
N GLN A 3 4.90 -16.53 19.34
CA GLN A 3 5.86 -17.63 19.42
C GLN A 3 6.82 -17.61 18.22
N PRO A 4 8.13 -17.87 18.42
CA PRO A 4 9.08 -18.14 17.35
C PRO A 4 8.53 -19.20 16.38
N SER A 5 8.65 -18.96 15.07
CA SER A 5 7.98 -19.80 14.08
C SER A 5 8.81 -20.14 12.84
N VAL A 6 9.66 -19.23 12.39
CA VAL A 6 10.47 -19.39 11.17
C VAL A 6 11.74 -18.57 11.30
N SER A 7 12.87 -19.08 10.80
CA SER A 7 14.11 -18.28 10.75
C SER A 7 13.95 -17.13 9.76
N GLY A 8 14.72 -16.05 9.94
CA GLY A 8 14.78 -14.95 8.97
C GLY A 8 15.13 -15.47 7.58
N ARG A 9 16.14 -16.35 7.49
CA ARG A 9 16.59 -16.98 6.23
C ARG A 9 15.46 -17.74 5.51
N ASP A 10 14.76 -18.61 6.22
CA ASP A 10 13.69 -19.42 5.62
C ASP A 10 12.49 -18.55 5.23
N PHE A 11 12.20 -17.53 6.04
CA PHE A 11 11.19 -16.54 5.72
C PHE A 11 11.50 -15.81 4.42
N GLU A 12 12.73 -15.29 4.27
CA GLU A 12 13.14 -14.58 3.07
C GLU A 12 13.08 -15.49 1.84
N ASN A 13 13.61 -16.71 1.94
CA ASN A 13 13.60 -17.69 0.84
C ASN A 13 12.18 -18.01 0.36
N GLY A 14 11.28 -18.33 1.29
CA GLY A 14 9.87 -18.60 0.96
C GLY A 14 9.16 -17.38 0.37
N THR A 15 9.49 -16.19 0.85
CA THR A 15 8.88 -14.93 0.38
C THR A 15 9.34 -14.58 -1.04
N ARG A 16 10.62 -14.80 -1.40
CA ARG A 16 11.10 -14.62 -2.78
C ARG A 16 10.31 -15.46 -3.78
N ALA A 17 10.07 -16.73 -3.43
CA ALA A 17 9.29 -17.65 -4.28
C ALA A 17 7.83 -17.17 -4.43
N ALA A 18 7.20 -16.74 -3.34
CA ALA A 18 5.84 -16.22 -3.36
C ALA A 18 5.70 -14.97 -4.23
N VAL A 19 6.61 -13.98 -4.08
CA VAL A 19 6.59 -12.75 -4.89
C VAL A 19 6.69 -13.06 -6.39
N ARG A 20 7.66 -13.88 -6.80
CA ARG A 20 7.85 -14.27 -8.21
C ARG A 20 6.64 -15.01 -8.80
N THR A 21 5.97 -15.80 -7.97
CA THR A 21 4.76 -16.52 -8.36
C THR A 21 3.60 -15.54 -8.58
N LEU A 22 3.38 -14.63 -7.63
CA LEU A 22 2.28 -13.66 -7.70
C LEU A 22 2.50 -12.60 -8.79
N SER A 23 3.72 -12.08 -8.95
CA SER A 23 4.03 -11.07 -9.97
C SER A 23 3.98 -11.59 -11.40
N SER A 24 3.84 -12.91 -11.60
CA SER A 24 3.93 -13.59 -12.91
C SER A 24 5.23 -13.24 -13.67
N GLN A 25 6.28 -12.87 -12.94
CA GLN A 25 7.58 -12.47 -13.45
C GLN A 25 8.65 -13.22 -12.68
N PHE A 26 9.15 -14.30 -13.29
CA PHE A 26 10.17 -15.16 -12.66
C PHE A 26 11.48 -14.40 -12.40
N ASP A 27 11.75 -13.39 -13.22
CA ASP A 27 12.95 -12.55 -13.16
C ASP A 27 12.80 -11.32 -12.24
N THR A 28 11.68 -11.16 -11.52
CA THR A 28 11.57 -10.10 -10.52
C THR A 28 12.71 -10.27 -9.50
N ASP A 29 13.53 -9.22 -9.38
CA ASP A 29 14.60 -9.16 -8.40
C ASP A 29 13.99 -8.87 -7.02
N VAL A 30 14.15 -9.78 -6.06
CA VAL A 30 13.59 -9.65 -4.71
C VAL A 30 14.72 -9.52 -3.71
N VAL A 31 14.89 -8.31 -3.20
CA VAL A 31 15.95 -7.95 -2.27
C VAL A 31 15.39 -7.63 -0.90
N PHE A 32 16.17 -7.94 0.14
CA PHE A 32 15.81 -7.64 1.53
C PHE A 32 16.79 -6.60 2.06
N ALA A 33 16.31 -5.37 2.31
CA ALA A 33 17.13 -4.24 2.72
C ALA A 33 16.31 -3.19 3.47
N GLY A 34 16.93 -2.54 4.46
CA GLY A 34 16.29 -1.49 5.25
C GLY A 34 15.05 -1.97 6.03
N ASP A 35 14.19 -1.01 6.39
CA ASP A 35 13.02 -1.21 7.25
C ASP A 35 11.67 -1.13 6.51
N GLY A 36 11.69 -0.78 5.22
CA GLY A 36 10.49 -0.52 4.40
C GLY A 36 10.32 -1.52 3.26
N ALA A 37 9.15 -1.48 2.62
CA ALA A 37 8.87 -2.19 1.38
C ALA A 37 8.61 -1.19 0.25
N CYS A 38 9.06 -1.52 -0.97
CA CYS A 38 8.73 -0.78 -2.18
C CYS A 38 9.04 -1.61 -3.44
N THR A 39 8.44 -1.23 -4.56
CA THR A 39 8.79 -1.77 -5.89
C THR A 39 8.88 -0.67 -6.94
N ASN A 40 9.61 -0.97 -8.02
CA ASN A 40 9.70 -0.13 -9.22
C ASN A 40 9.27 -0.89 -10.50
N GLY A 41 8.59 -2.02 -10.34
CA GLY A 41 8.15 -2.89 -11.43
C GLY A 41 9.20 -3.87 -11.93
N LYS A 42 10.47 -3.73 -11.53
CA LYS A 42 11.58 -4.65 -11.87
C LYS A 42 12.18 -5.32 -10.64
N ARG A 43 12.27 -4.55 -9.54
CA ARG A 43 12.81 -4.98 -8.26
C ARG A 43 11.81 -4.70 -7.15
N VAL A 44 11.56 -5.71 -6.32
CA VAL A 44 10.82 -5.61 -5.06
C VAL A 44 11.83 -5.59 -3.92
N THR A 45 11.78 -4.54 -3.10
CA THR A 45 12.57 -4.41 -1.87
C THR A 45 11.66 -4.68 -0.68
N LEU A 46 12.07 -5.56 0.22
CA LEU A 46 11.35 -5.91 1.44
C LEU A 46 12.22 -5.66 2.68
N PRO A 47 11.63 -5.47 3.88
CA PRO A 47 12.40 -5.24 5.10
C PRO A 47 13.32 -6.42 5.42
N ALA A 48 14.59 -6.13 5.70
CA ALA A 48 15.58 -7.15 6.03
C ALA A 48 15.38 -7.73 7.44
N ASN A 49 15.66 -9.02 7.60
CA ASN A 49 15.74 -9.64 8.91
C ASN A 49 17.13 -10.26 9.09
N ALA A 50 17.66 -10.22 10.32
CA ALA A 50 18.89 -10.96 10.61
C ALA A 50 18.64 -12.46 10.29
N PRO A 51 19.53 -13.14 9.52
CA PRO A 51 19.25 -14.47 8.98
C PRO A 51 18.85 -15.50 10.03
N ASP A 52 19.49 -15.44 11.19
CA ASP A 52 19.29 -16.41 12.28
C ASP A 52 18.28 -15.93 13.33
N LYS A 53 17.70 -14.73 13.14
CA LYS A 53 16.62 -14.23 14.00
C LYS A 53 15.37 -15.05 13.75
N MET A 54 14.86 -15.67 14.80
CA MET A 54 13.55 -16.31 14.74
C MET A 54 12.45 -15.26 14.71
N LEU A 55 11.63 -15.30 13.65
CA LEU A 55 10.46 -14.46 13.49
C LEU A 55 9.27 -15.09 14.18
N THR A 56 8.49 -14.26 14.88
CA THR A 56 7.18 -14.67 15.37
C THR A 56 6.20 -14.84 14.21
N LYS A 57 5.12 -15.60 14.43
CA LYS A 57 4.05 -15.74 13.43
C LYS A 57 3.53 -14.37 13.00
N ARG A 58 3.36 -13.44 13.95
CA ARG A 58 2.94 -12.06 13.66
C ARG A 58 3.92 -11.34 12.73
N GLN A 59 5.22 -11.40 13.00
CA GLN A 59 6.25 -10.78 12.16
C GLN A 59 6.27 -11.37 10.75
N ALA A 60 6.15 -12.70 10.63
CA ALA A 60 6.08 -13.36 9.33
C ALA A 60 4.81 -12.96 8.55
N HIS A 61 3.66 -12.77 9.21
CA HIS A 61 2.45 -12.28 8.56
C HIS A 61 2.58 -10.83 8.06
N VAL A 62 3.23 -9.95 8.84
CA VAL A 62 3.53 -8.58 8.40
C VAL A 62 4.46 -8.60 7.19
N GLY A 63 5.55 -9.36 7.23
CA GLY A 63 6.46 -9.44 6.09
C GLY A 63 5.79 -9.98 4.82
N ARG A 64 4.91 -10.99 4.95
CA ARG A 64 4.11 -11.52 3.82
C ARG A 64 3.14 -10.50 3.26
N GLY A 65 2.51 -9.69 4.11
CA GLY A 65 1.58 -8.67 3.64
C GLY A 65 2.29 -7.57 2.84
N PHE A 66 3.50 -7.14 3.24
CA PHE A 66 4.35 -6.28 2.41
C PHE A 66 4.62 -6.93 1.04
N ALA A 67 5.10 -8.17 1.04
CA ALA A 67 5.41 -8.89 -0.20
C ALA A 67 4.21 -8.99 -1.15
N ASN A 68 3.03 -9.26 -0.62
CA ASN A 68 1.79 -9.33 -1.38
C ASN A 68 1.37 -7.98 -1.96
N HIS A 69 1.45 -6.92 -1.16
CA HIS A 69 1.15 -5.55 -1.59
C HIS A 69 2.08 -5.12 -2.74
N GLU A 70 3.39 -5.31 -2.59
CA GLU A 70 4.36 -4.99 -3.67
C GLU A 70 4.16 -5.85 -4.92
N SER A 71 3.68 -7.08 -4.77
CA SER A 71 3.34 -7.95 -5.91
C SER A 71 2.14 -7.42 -6.68
N LEU A 72 1.16 -6.79 -6.02
CA LEU A 72 0.03 -6.14 -6.71
C LEU A 72 0.50 -4.97 -7.56
N HIS A 73 1.44 -4.17 -7.06
CA HIS A 73 2.04 -3.10 -7.86
C HIS A 73 2.69 -3.62 -9.14
N ASN A 74 3.48 -4.71 -9.06
CA ASN A 74 4.09 -5.31 -10.25
C ASN A 74 3.08 -5.75 -11.32
N LEU A 75 1.87 -6.13 -10.89
CA LEU A 75 0.81 -6.55 -11.79
C LEU A 75 0.01 -5.38 -12.36
N LEU A 76 -0.28 -4.37 -11.53
CA LEU A 76 -1.34 -3.41 -11.79
C LEU A 76 -0.86 -1.97 -12.00
N THR A 77 0.37 -1.62 -11.61
CA THR A 77 0.90 -0.25 -11.68
C THR A 77 1.66 0.02 -12.97
N ASP A 78 1.38 1.18 -13.59
CA ASP A 78 2.14 1.69 -14.73
C ASP A 78 3.37 2.47 -14.23
N PHE A 79 4.46 1.75 -13.96
CA PHE A 79 5.70 2.37 -13.48
C PHE A 79 6.36 3.29 -14.50
N ASP A 80 6.18 3.04 -15.80
CA ASP A 80 6.75 3.87 -16.85
C ASP A 80 6.10 5.26 -16.87
N ALA A 81 4.79 5.34 -16.57
CA ALA A 81 4.10 6.62 -16.38
C ALA A 81 4.32 7.23 -14.99
N GLY A 82 4.34 6.42 -13.94
CA GLY A 82 4.38 6.88 -12.55
C GLY A 82 5.75 7.40 -12.09
N LEU A 83 6.84 6.69 -12.40
CA LEU A 83 8.18 7.03 -11.90
C LEU A 83 8.67 8.41 -12.37
N PRO A 84 8.50 8.83 -13.63
CA PRO A 84 8.83 10.18 -14.05
C PRO A 84 8.07 11.25 -13.27
N LYS A 85 6.77 11.03 -13.02
CA LYS A 85 5.93 11.96 -12.24
C LYS A 85 6.35 12.05 -10.79
N PHE A 86 6.71 10.93 -10.16
CA PHE A 86 7.19 10.93 -8.77
C PHE A 86 8.52 11.70 -8.65
N ARG A 87 9.43 11.55 -9.63
CA ARG A 87 10.67 12.33 -9.66
C ARG A 87 10.39 13.83 -9.85
N GLU A 88 9.50 14.18 -10.78
CA GLU A 88 9.07 15.56 -11.01
C GLU A 88 8.52 16.19 -9.72
N TRP A 89 7.56 15.55 -9.07
CA TRP A 89 6.96 16.08 -7.84
C TRP A 89 7.93 16.13 -6.66
N GLY A 90 8.79 15.13 -6.50
CA GLY A 90 9.83 15.12 -5.47
C GLY A 90 10.84 16.26 -5.65
N THR A 91 11.28 16.53 -6.89
CA THR A 91 12.27 17.58 -7.19
C THR A 91 11.68 19.00 -7.17
N THR A 92 10.37 19.13 -7.39
CA THR A 92 9.64 20.41 -7.36
C THR A 92 9.00 20.72 -6.00
N GLY A 93 9.26 19.91 -4.96
CA GLY A 93 8.73 20.12 -3.61
C GLY A 93 7.24 19.80 -3.44
N ARG A 94 6.61 19.13 -4.42
CA ARG A 94 5.19 18.73 -4.39
C ARG A 94 4.98 17.44 -3.61
N THR A 95 5.48 17.40 -2.38
CA THR A 95 5.49 16.20 -1.51
C THR A 95 4.09 15.66 -1.23
N LEU A 96 3.11 16.54 -0.99
CA LEU A 96 1.71 16.12 -0.80
C LEU A 96 1.17 15.41 -2.04
N THR A 97 1.35 15.99 -3.23
CA THR A 97 0.90 15.39 -4.49
C THR A 97 1.51 14.00 -4.71
N LEU A 98 2.80 13.84 -4.39
CA LEU A 98 3.49 12.55 -4.45
C LEU A 98 2.84 11.53 -3.50
N HIS A 99 2.64 11.89 -2.23
CA HIS A 99 2.03 10.98 -1.25
C HIS A 99 0.57 10.66 -1.59
N LEU A 100 -0.19 11.62 -2.13
CA LEU A 100 -1.54 11.38 -2.63
C LEU A 100 -1.54 10.35 -3.75
N ALA A 101 -0.61 10.45 -4.70
CA ALA A 101 -0.51 9.50 -5.80
C ALA A 101 -0.20 8.08 -5.32
N GLN A 102 0.69 7.93 -4.34
CA GLN A 102 0.97 6.65 -3.70
C GLN A 102 -0.30 6.09 -3.03
N ALA A 103 -0.95 6.89 -2.17
CA ALA A 103 -2.16 6.45 -1.47
C ALA A 103 -3.31 6.07 -2.41
N ILE A 104 -3.52 6.84 -3.48
CA ILE A 104 -4.52 6.56 -4.50
C ILE A 104 -4.22 5.24 -5.21
N GLU A 105 -2.97 5.03 -5.60
CA GLU A 105 -2.54 3.82 -6.30
C GLU A 105 -2.68 2.58 -5.40
N ASP A 106 -2.25 2.66 -4.14
CA ASP A 106 -2.38 1.57 -3.15
C ASP A 106 -3.83 1.10 -3.02
N VAL A 107 -4.77 2.05 -2.86
CA VAL A 107 -6.20 1.71 -2.75
C VAL A 107 -6.72 1.09 -4.04
N ARG A 108 -6.32 1.62 -5.20
CA ARG A 108 -6.75 1.11 -6.51
C ARG A 108 -6.26 -0.33 -6.74
N ILE A 109 -4.98 -0.60 -6.49
CA ILE A 109 -4.41 -1.94 -6.69
C ILE A 109 -4.91 -2.92 -5.65
N GLU A 110 -5.16 -2.51 -4.40
CA GLU A 110 -5.69 -3.40 -3.36
C GLU A 110 -7.17 -3.74 -3.63
N ASN A 111 -7.95 -2.80 -4.19
CA ASN A 111 -9.30 -3.09 -4.69
C ASN A 111 -9.28 -4.12 -5.82
N GLY A 112 -8.36 -3.98 -6.78
CA GLY A 112 -8.13 -5.00 -7.80
C GLY A 112 -7.66 -6.33 -7.20
N GLY A 113 -6.72 -6.28 -6.26
CA GLY A 113 -6.15 -7.44 -5.56
C GLY A 113 -7.20 -8.26 -4.81
N ALA A 114 -8.21 -7.62 -4.22
CA ALA A 114 -9.32 -8.29 -3.57
C ALA A 114 -10.16 -9.14 -4.55
N ARG A 115 -10.22 -8.75 -5.84
CA ARG A 115 -10.90 -9.50 -6.89
C ARG A 115 -9.99 -10.54 -7.54
N LEU A 116 -8.72 -10.20 -7.70
CA LEU A 116 -7.71 -11.08 -8.32
C LEU A 116 -7.45 -12.31 -7.43
N TYR A 117 -7.38 -12.08 -6.12
CA TYR A 117 -7.16 -13.07 -5.09
C TYR A 117 -8.05 -12.76 -3.87
N PRO A 118 -9.19 -13.47 -3.67
CA PRO A 118 -10.13 -13.16 -2.58
C PRO A 118 -9.54 -13.17 -1.16
N GLY A 119 -8.43 -13.89 -0.94
CA GLY A 119 -7.70 -13.89 0.34
C GLY A 119 -6.77 -12.70 0.57
N MET A 120 -6.58 -11.84 -0.44
CA MET A 120 -5.58 -10.76 -0.41
C MET A 120 -5.80 -9.75 0.72
N PRO A 121 -7.03 -9.22 0.95
CA PRO A 121 -7.24 -8.24 2.03
C PRO A 121 -6.84 -8.79 3.39
N LYS A 122 -7.22 -10.04 3.69
CA LYS A 122 -6.85 -10.71 4.94
C LYS A 122 -5.33 -10.93 5.07
N SER A 123 -4.64 -11.14 3.97
CA SER A 123 -3.19 -11.35 3.99
C SER A 123 -2.40 -10.06 4.18
N ILE A 124 -2.91 -8.93 3.66
CA ILE A 124 -2.28 -7.60 3.82
C ILE A 124 -2.68 -6.97 5.16
N ASP A 125 -3.84 -7.34 5.73
CA ASP A 125 -4.41 -6.78 6.96
C ASP A 125 -3.41 -6.59 8.11
N LYS A 126 -2.55 -7.58 8.38
CA LYS A 126 -1.55 -7.46 9.46
C LYS A 126 -0.47 -6.44 9.20
N THR A 127 -0.14 -6.20 7.94
CA THR A 127 0.77 -5.13 7.54
C THR A 127 0.10 -3.77 7.67
N ALA A 128 -1.14 -3.66 7.18
CA ALA A 128 -1.93 -2.44 7.33
C ALA A 128 -2.12 -2.06 8.81
N GLU A 129 -2.44 -3.03 9.67
CA GLU A 129 -2.54 -2.87 11.12
C GLU A 129 -1.20 -2.40 11.73
N PHE A 130 -0.08 -3.04 11.37
CA PHE A 130 1.24 -2.70 11.87
C PHE A 130 1.65 -1.26 11.51
N VAL A 131 1.49 -0.87 10.24
CA VAL A 131 1.83 0.47 9.75
C VAL A 131 0.90 1.51 10.37
N CYS A 132 -0.40 1.24 10.41
CA CYS A 132 -1.40 2.11 11.02
C CYS A 132 -1.09 2.37 12.50
N ARG A 133 -0.86 1.31 13.27
CA ARG A 133 -0.52 1.41 14.70
C ARG A 133 0.75 2.22 14.91
N ARG A 134 1.83 1.92 14.16
CA ARG A 134 3.10 2.64 14.30
C ARG A 134 2.95 4.14 14.01
N PHE A 135 2.13 4.49 13.03
CA PHE A 135 1.85 5.90 12.72
C PHE A 135 0.98 6.55 13.80
N ALA A 136 -0.16 5.96 14.15
CA ALA A 136 -1.10 6.53 15.12
C ALA A 136 -0.49 6.65 16.52
N GLU A 137 0.21 5.62 17.02
CA GLU A 137 0.82 5.61 18.35
C GLU A 137 1.95 6.63 18.49
N LYS A 138 2.71 6.89 17.42
CA LYS A 138 3.82 7.84 17.43
C LYS A 138 3.31 9.26 17.15
N THR A 139 2.72 9.45 15.97
CA THR A 139 2.43 10.78 15.44
C THR A 139 1.34 11.49 16.23
N PHE A 140 0.23 10.82 16.58
CA PHE A 140 -0.85 11.48 17.35
C PHE A 140 -0.47 11.72 18.81
N LYS A 141 0.46 10.93 19.36
CA LYS A 141 0.97 11.15 20.71
C LYS A 141 1.92 12.35 20.76
N GLU A 142 2.77 12.51 19.75
CA GLU A 142 3.75 13.60 19.65
C GLU A 142 3.07 14.92 19.22
N ASN A 143 2.08 14.86 18.34
CA ASN A 143 1.34 16.02 17.85
C ASN A 143 -0.14 15.67 17.59
N PRO A 144 -1.03 15.80 18.59
CA PRO A 144 -2.45 15.48 18.43
C PRO A 144 -3.17 16.30 17.34
N ASP A 145 -2.75 17.55 17.12
CA ASP A 145 -3.41 18.43 16.15
C ASP A 145 -3.12 18.07 14.70
N ILE A 146 -2.10 17.25 14.44
CA ILE A 146 -1.81 16.74 13.08
C ILE A 146 -3.00 15.96 12.50
N ALA A 147 -3.87 15.40 13.34
CA ALA A 147 -5.07 14.68 12.93
C ALA A 147 -6.06 15.57 12.16
N LYS A 148 -5.95 16.90 12.29
CA LYS A 148 -6.77 17.90 11.60
C LYS A 148 -6.06 18.53 10.40
N ASP A 149 -4.76 18.30 10.23
CA ASP A 149 -3.97 18.89 9.15
C ASP A 149 -4.16 18.10 7.84
N MET A 150 -5.04 18.60 6.98
CA MET A 150 -5.34 18.00 5.67
C MET A 150 -4.07 17.74 4.84
N GLY A 151 -3.13 18.68 4.82
CA GLY A 151 -1.90 18.57 4.02
C GLY A 151 -0.93 17.52 4.58
N ALA A 152 -1.00 17.23 5.88
CA ALA A 152 -0.16 16.21 6.51
C ALA A 152 -0.77 14.80 6.44
N VAL A 153 -2.08 14.66 6.69
CA VAL A 153 -2.69 13.33 6.94
C VAL A 153 -3.62 12.82 5.83
N LEU A 154 -4.00 13.63 4.83
CA LEU A 154 -4.96 13.18 3.81
C LEU A 154 -4.52 11.91 3.05
N PRO A 155 -3.25 11.73 2.61
CA PRO A 155 -2.81 10.48 1.99
C PRO A 155 -3.06 9.25 2.87
N LEU A 156 -2.76 9.33 4.16
CA LEU A 156 -2.98 8.23 5.11
C LEU A 156 -4.48 7.97 5.30
N ALA A 157 -5.26 9.04 5.47
CA ALA A 157 -6.70 8.96 5.58
C ALA A 157 -7.35 8.25 4.38
N ILE A 158 -6.87 8.53 3.16
CA ILE A 158 -7.30 7.85 1.92
C ILE A 158 -7.01 6.35 1.99
N THR A 159 -5.81 5.94 2.40
CA THR A 159 -5.49 4.50 2.50
C THR A 159 -6.35 3.79 3.54
N TRP A 160 -6.63 4.43 4.68
CA TRP A 160 -7.48 3.86 5.72
C TRP A 160 -8.93 3.75 5.28
N ALA A 161 -9.51 4.83 4.74
CA ALA A 161 -10.87 4.82 4.19
C ALA A 161 -11.02 3.81 3.04
N GLY A 162 -10.02 3.72 2.16
CA GLY A 162 -9.99 2.77 1.06
C GLY A 162 -10.02 1.32 1.55
N ARG A 163 -9.17 0.97 2.51
CA ARG A 163 -9.14 -0.38 3.11
C ARG A 163 -10.42 -0.73 3.86
N LEU A 164 -11.02 0.23 4.55
CA LEU A 164 -12.34 0.05 5.17
C LEU A 164 -13.43 -0.24 4.12
N ARG A 165 -13.41 0.45 2.97
CA ARG A 165 -14.34 0.22 1.87
C ARG A 165 -14.12 -1.12 1.17
N ILE A 166 -12.87 -1.57 1.04
CA ILE A 166 -12.51 -2.90 0.49
C ILE A 166 -12.95 -4.03 1.43
N GLY A 167 -13.10 -3.75 2.74
CA GLY A 167 -13.54 -4.73 3.74
C GLY A 167 -12.40 -5.37 4.51
N TYR A 168 -11.31 -4.64 4.76
CA TYR A 168 -10.25 -5.10 5.65
C TYR A 168 -10.80 -5.33 7.07
N PRO A 169 -10.47 -6.46 7.72
CA PRO A 169 -11.08 -6.83 8.99
C PRO A 169 -10.48 -6.13 10.22
N SER A 170 -9.30 -5.48 10.12
CA SER A 170 -8.65 -4.90 11.29
C SER A 170 -9.44 -3.72 11.90
N PRO A 171 -9.83 -3.79 13.18
CA PRO A 171 -10.50 -2.69 13.86
C PRO A 171 -9.56 -1.49 14.10
N VAL A 172 -8.24 -1.69 14.05
CA VAL A 172 -7.24 -0.64 14.26
C VAL A 172 -7.34 0.44 13.19
N ILE A 173 -7.62 0.05 11.95
CA ILE A 173 -7.78 1.00 10.83
C ILE A 173 -8.98 1.92 11.11
N ARG A 174 -10.11 1.35 11.56
CA ARG A 174 -11.30 2.12 11.94
C ARG A 174 -10.99 3.10 13.06
N VAL A 175 -10.38 2.63 14.15
CA VAL A 175 -10.03 3.48 15.30
C VAL A 175 -9.11 4.64 14.89
N ALA A 176 -8.08 4.38 14.08
CA ALA A 176 -7.18 5.43 13.61
C ALA A 176 -7.88 6.44 12.68
N PHE A 177 -8.75 5.95 11.79
CA PHE A 177 -9.53 6.81 10.90
C PHE A 177 -10.51 7.69 11.66
N ASP A 178 -11.23 7.12 12.63
CA ASP A 178 -12.21 7.84 13.45
C ASP A 178 -11.55 8.89 14.35
N ALA A 179 -10.25 8.77 14.65
CA ALA A 179 -9.48 9.76 15.40
C ALA A 179 -9.12 11.02 14.58
N LEU A 180 -9.30 11.01 13.25
CA LEU A 180 -9.00 12.16 12.38
C LEU A 180 -10.03 13.29 12.54
N GLY A 181 -9.69 14.50 12.08
CA GLY A 181 -10.65 15.59 11.95
C GLY A 181 -11.79 15.26 10.98
N GLU A 182 -12.99 15.78 11.24
CA GLU A 182 -14.19 15.48 10.42
C GLU A 182 -13.99 15.84 8.94
N ASP A 183 -13.42 17.01 8.66
CA ASP A 183 -13.15 17.46 7.29
C ASP A 183 -12.16 16.54 6.57
N VAL A 184 -11.12 16.05 7.27
CA VAL A 184 -10.14 15.11 6.72
C VAL A 184 -10.82 13.78 6.38
N ARG A 185 -11.64 13.24 7.28
CA ARG A 185 -12.38 11.99 7.04
C ARG A 185 -13.30 12.12 5.82
N LYS A 186 -14.11 13.18 5.79
CA LYS A 186 -15.06 13.45 4.69
C LYS A 186 -14.33 13.59 3.36
N ARG A 187 -13.22 14.33 3.35
CA ARG A 187 -12.42 14.49 2.13
C ARG A 187 -11.81 13.17 1.67
N ALA A 188 -11.26 12.38 2.59
CA ALA A 188 -10.70 11.07 2.27
C ALA A 188 -11.76 10.13 1.67
N GLU A 189 -12.97 10.09 2.24
CA GLU A 189 -14.09 9.28 1.73
C GLU A 189 -14.51 9.71 0.33
N GLN A 190 -14.63 11.01 0.07
CA GLN A 190 -14.93 11.54 -1.27
C GLN A 190 -13.88 11.13 -2.30
N VAL A 191 -12.60 11.20 -1.94
CA VAL A 191 -11.51 10.76 -2.83
C VAL A 191 -11.60 9.25 -3.05
N VAL A 192 -11.85 8.46 -2.00
CA VAL A 192 -12.02 7.00 -2.11
C VAL A 192 -13.20 6.63 -3.00
N ASP A 193 -14.32 7.34 -2.94
CA ASP A 193 -15.45 7.09 -3.84
C ASP A 193 -15.03 7.24 -5.31
N VAL A 194 -14.17 8.21 -5.63
CA VAL A 194 -13.58 8.33 -6.98
C VAL A 194 -12.62 7.18 -7.27
N ILE A 195 -11.70 6.84 -6.35
CA ILE A 195 -10.73 5.75 -6.54
C ILE A 195 -11.44 4.43 -6.86
N MET A 196 -12.56 4.14 -6.20
CA MET A 196 -13.31 2.90 -6.40
C MET A 196 -13.93 2.77 -7.80
N THR A 197 -14.03 3.88 -8.54
CA THR A 197 -14.47 3.88 -9.95
C THR A 197 -13.31 3.76 -10.94
N LEU A 198 -12.06 3.91 -10.49
CA LEU A 198 -10.89 3.80 -11.36
C LEU A 198 -10.71 2.35 -11.84
N PRO A 199 -10.38 2.13 -13.13
CA PRO A 199 -10.04 0.82 -13.62
C PRO A 199 -8.87 0.21 -12.83
N HIS A 200 -9.10 -0.92 -12.18
CA HIS A 200 -8.01 -1.70 -11.57
C HIS A 200 -7.43 -2.75 -12.53
N GLY A 201 -8.10 -3.03 -13.65
CA GLY A 201 -7.63 -3.95 -14.69
C GLY A 201 -7.69 -5.44 -14.34
N VAL A 202 -8.51 -5.83 -13.36
CA VAL A 202 -8.73 -7.25 -13.01
C VAL A 202 -10.06 -7.69 -13.59
N GLU A 203 -10.04 -8.71 -14.45
CA GLU A 203 -11.23 -9.23 -15.14
C GLU A 203 -11.83 -10.46 -14.44
N GLY A 204 -11.02 -11.12 -13.60
CA GLY A 204 -11.41 -12.30 -12.84
C GLY A 204 -10.26 -12.84 -12.00
N ILE A 205 -10.46 -13.99 -11.37
CA ILE A 205 -9.42 -14.64 -10.56
C ILE A 205 -8.21 -14.97 -11.45
N GLY A 206 -7.04 -14.48 -11.06
CA GLY A 206 -5.79 -14.65 -11.80
C GLY A 206 -5.73 -13.98 -13.19
N GLN A 207 -6.71 -13.14 -13.56
CA GLN A 207 -6.78 -12.52 -14.88
C GLN A 207 -6.64 -11.00 -14.80
N VAL A 208 -5.60 -10.48 -15.45
CA VAL A 208 -5.26 -9.05 -15.45
C VAL A 208 -5.21 -8.53 -16.89
N ASN A 209 -6.01 -7.50 -17.17
CA ASN A 209 -5.89 -6.64 -18.32
C ASN A 209 -4.98 -5.47 -18.00
N ARG A 210 -3.71 -5.60 -18.40
CA ARG A 210 -2.66 -4.62 -18.10
C ARG A 210 -2.95 -3.25 -18.70
N SER A 211 -3.56 -3.19 -19.89
CA SER A 211 -3.90 -1.92 -20.54
C SER A 211 -4.90 -1.12 -19.69
N GLU A 212 -5.96 -1.78 -19.21
CA GLU A 212 -6.94 -1.13 -18.32
C GLU A 212 -6.35 -0.81 -16.94
N ALA A 213 -5.48 -1.68 -16.40
CA ALA A 213 -4.77 -1.39 -15.16
C ALA A 213 -3.92 -0.10 -15.29
N TYR A 214 -3.21 0.05 -16.40
CA TYR A 214 -2.35 1.21 -16.65
C TYR A 214 -3.15 2.49 -16.88
N LYS A 215 -4.28 2.39 -17.58
CA LYS A 215 -5.23 3.51 -17.72
C LYS A 215 -5.69 4.01 -16.35
N GLY A 216 -6.10 3.12 -15.45
CA GLY A 216 -6.51 3.52 -14.11
C GLY A 216 -5.37 4.09 -13.26
N CYS A 217 -4.15 3.57 -13.41
CA CYS A 217 -2.96 4.14 -12.77
C CYS A 217 -2.75 5.61 -13.19
N ARG A 218 -2.82 5.91 -14.50
CA ARG A 218 -2.68 7.27 -15.04
C ARG A 218 -3.80 8.21 -14.56
N MET A 219 -5.04 7.73 -14.55
CA MET A 219 -6.16 8.48 -13.97
C MET A 219 -5.95 8.77 -12.48
N GLY A 220 -5.34 7.83 -11.74
CA GLY A 220 -4.94 8.04 -10.35
C GLY A 220 -3.88 9.15 -10.19
N LEU A 221 -2.88 9.19 -11.08
CA LEU A 221 -1.88 10.27 -11.09
C LEU A 221 -2.51 11.65 -11.37
N GLU A 222 -3.46 11.71 -12.31
CA GLU A 222 -4.21 12.94 -12.61
C GLU A 222 -5.06 13.40 -11.43
N LEU A 223 -5.74 12.45 -10.76
CA LEU A 223 -6.52 12.71 -9.55
C LEU A 223 -5.63 13.27 -8.43
N ALA A 224 -4.47 12.67 -8.20
CA ALA A 224 -3.51 13.14 -7.21
C ALA A 224 -3.04 14.56 -7.52
N ASN A 225 -2.70 14.84 -8.78
CA ASN A 225 -2.28 16.16 -9.22
C ASN A 225 -3.35 17.22 -9.01
N ARG A 226 -4.63 16.89 -9.28
CA ARG A 226 -5.76 17.78 -9.04
C ARG A 226 -5.93 18.08 -7.55
N ILE A 227 -6.02 17.05 -6.72
CA ILE A 227 -6.21 17.21 -5.26
C ILE A 227 -5.04 17.99 -4.65
N GLY A 228 -3.81 17.68 -5.05
CA GLY A 228 -2.62 18.37 -4.53
C GLY A 228 -2.48 19.84 -4.96
N ASN A 229 -3.33 20.33 -5.88
CA ASN A 229 -3.43 21.76 -6.21
C ASN A 229 -4.59 22.45 -5.49
N GLU A 230 -5.47 21.69 -4.84
CA GLU A 230 -6.64 22.19 -4.10
C GLU A 230 -6.37 22.33 -2.59
N VAL A 231 -5.39 21.58 -2.08
CA VAL A 231 -4.95 21.57 -0.66
C VAL A 231 -3.68 22.40 -0.54
#